data_AF-A0A834YCQ9-F1
#
_entry.id   AF-A0A834YCQ9-F1
#
_cell.length_a   1.000
_cell.length_b   1.000
_cell.length_c   1.000
_cell.angle_alpha   90.00
_cell.angle_beta   90.00
_cell.angle_gamma   90.00
#
_symmetry.space_group_name_H-M   'P 1'
#
loop_
_entity.id
_entity.type
_entity.pdbx_description
1 polymer ?
#
loop_
_entity_poly.entity_id
_entity_poly.type
_entity_poly.pdbx_seq_one_letter_code
_entity_poly.pdbx_strand_id
1 'polypeptide(L)'
;MYKILPQLQSHQIPDSPISESSSMATIPLEFLDEAVFAGDSFWGLEAAFGRVDGVVKTATGYCGGTLKKPTHREVREARTGHTEAVKVIYDNRKFSYRSLCDLFWETHDPTNKEYLGFGVTTHHRSAIYYLKEDQRKQAQESKIRRQMKLNKRIVTKIIPLDSEFFFAENQHQKYYLQKNWRLCESLNLRSTEQFVESNIACKLNGILAMDKKTVADNLKRFMKSFTFSKQVETVCEGMVEDLCRNEEE
;
A
#
# COMPACT_ATOMS: atom_id res chain seq x y z
N MET A 1 3.35 29.86 25.67
CA MET A 1 2.19 29.33 26.41
C MET A 1 1.04 29.22 25.42
N TYR A 2 0.92 28.08 24.75
CA TYR A 2 -0.06 27.88 23.66
C TYR A 2 -1.07 26.83 24.10
N LYS A 3 -2.35 27.20 23.97
CA LYS A 3 -3.52 26.55 24.55
C LYS A 3 -3.64 25.08 24.11
N ILE A 4 -3.89 24.22 25.10
CA ILE A 4 -4.31 22.82 24.97
C ILE A 4 -5.65 22.78 24.23
N LEU A 5 -5.76 21.93 23.19
CA LEU A 5 -7.05 21.56 22.59
C LEU A 5 -7.58 20.29 23.28
N PRO A 6 -8.90 20.16 23.50
CA PRO A 6 -9.47 19.21 24.46
C PRO A 6 -9.68 17.79 23.90
N GLN A 7 -9.87 16.85 24.82
CA GLN A 7 -10.18 15.44 24.57
C GLN A 7 -11.53 15.28 23.83
N LEU A 8 -11.54 14.44 22.80
CA LEU A 8 -12.72 14.08 22.01
C LEU A 8 -13.73 13.30 22.88
N GLN A 9 -14.92 13.86 23.06
CA GLN A 9 -16.12 13.13 23.49
C GLN A 9 -16.85 12.61 22.25
N SER A 10 -17.26 11.34 22.31
CA SER A 10 -18.12 10.66 21.36
C SER A 10 -19.49 11.33 21.28
N HIS A 11 -19.84 11.96 20.16
CA HIS A 11 -21.22 12.27 19.78
C HIS A 11 -21.39 12.12 18.25
N GLN A 12 -22.54 11.58 17.90
CA GLN A 12 -22.99 11.16 16.57
C GLN A 12 -22.92 12.29 15.54
N ILE A 13 -22.42 11.99 14.34
CA ILE A 13 -22.51 12.85 13.14
C ILE A 13 -23.55 12.23 12.20
N PRO A 14 -24.41 13.04 11.53
CA PRO A 14 -25.62 12.56 10.87
C PRO A 14 -25.33 11.77 9.60
N ASP A 15 -26.15 10.74 9.38
CA ASP A 15 -26.27 10.00 8.13
C ASP A 15 -26.56 10.95 6.96
N SER A 16 -25.66 10.98 5.99
CA SER A 16 -26.03 11.24 4.59
C SER A 16 -25.27 10.25 3.72
N PRO A 17 -25.98 9.53 2.83
CA PRO A 17 -25.52 8.26 2.33
C PRO A 17 -24.41 8.47 1.30
N ILE A 18 -23.25 7.86 1.58
CA ILE A 18 -22.35 7.46 0.50
C ILE A 18 -23.12 6.40 -0.29
N SER A 19 -23.69 6.79 -1.43
CA SER A 19 -24.31 5.84 -2.35
C SER A 19 -23.21 5.07 -3.08
N GLU A 20 -22.65 4.06 -2.41
CA GLU A 20 -21.93 2.96 -3.06
C GLU A 20 -22.78 1.71 -2.91
N SER A 21 -23.81 1.56 -3.75
CA SER A 21 -24.43 0.27 -3.98
C SER A 21 -23.57 -0.52 -4.98
N SER A 22 -22.47 -1.10 -4.48
CA SER A 22 -21.77 -2.20 -5.12
C SER A 22 -21.40 -3.17 -4.01
N SER A 23 -22.20 -4.23 -3.87
CA SER A 23 -22.11 -5.18 -2.76
C SER A 23 -20.80 -5.98 -2.82
N MET A 24 -19.73 -5.48 -2.21
CA MET A 24 -18.84 -6.38 -1.50
C MET A 24 -19.47 -6.66 -0.13
N ALA A 25 -19.52 -7.93 0.27
CA ALA A 25 -19.78 -8.27 1.66
C ALA A 25 -18.75 -7.51 2.52
N THR A 26 -19.22 -6.60 3.37
CA THR A 26 -18.37 -5.90 4.33
C THR A 26 -17.59 -6.95 5.12
N ILE A 27 -16.27 -6.95 4.98
CA ILE A 27 -15.42 -7.88 5.72
C ILE A 27 -15.50 -7.46 7.20
N PRO A 28 -15.92 -8.35 8.12
CA PRO A 28 -15.95 -8.03 9.54
C PRO A 28 -14.57 -7.58 10.04
N LEU A 29 -14.55 -6.56 10.89
CA LEU A 29 -13.31 -5.94 11.37
C LEU A 29 -12.38 -6.94 12.08
N GLU A 30 -12.92 -7.97 12.74
CA GLU A 30 -12.13 -9.02 13.40
C GLU A 30 -11.27 -9.87 12.44
N PHE A 31 -11.60 -9.88 11.15
CA PHE A 31 -10.83 -10.58 10.11
C PHE A 31 -9.86 -9.65 9.38
N LEU A 32 -9.90 -8.34 9.65
CA LEU A 32 -8.96 -7.40 9.08
C LEU A 32 -7.77 -7.23 10.02
N ASP A 33 -6.58 -7.48 9.50
CA ASP A 33 -5.33 -7.19 10.18
C ASP A 33 -4.52 -6.13 9.41
N GLU A 34 -3.65 -5.44 10.15
CA GLU A 34 -2.75 -4.41 9.61
C GLU A 34 -1.30 -4.91 9.60
N ALA A 35 -0.57 -4.59 8.55
CA ALA A 35 0.87 -4.81 8.43
C ALA A 35 1.57 -3.57 7.86
N VAL A 36 2.81 -3.30 8.30
CA VAL A 36 3.59 -2.16 7.82
C VAL A 36 4.98 -2.61 7.36
N PHE A 37 5.33 -2.25 6.12
CA PHE A 37 6.56 -2.65 5.46
C PHE A 37 7.27 -1.42 4.87
N ALA A 38 8.60 -1.41 4.92
CA ALA A 38 9.44 -0.45 4.21
C ALA A 38 10.47 -1.22 3.37
N GLY A 39 10.56 -0.92 2.08
CA GLY A 39 11.47 -1.57 1.15
C GLY A 39 11.53 -0.80 -0.16
N ASP A 40 12.68 -0.18 -0.42
CA ASP A 40 12.92 0.72 -1.56
C ASP A 40 11.86 1.83 -1.70
N SER A 41 11.26 1.96 -2.89
CA SER A 41 10.20 2.92 -3.19
C SER A 41 8.86 2.35 -2.79
N PHE A 42 8.14 3.09 -1.96
CA PHE A 42 6.78 2.71 -1.55
C PHE A 42 5.76 2.60 -2.70
N TRP A 43 6.02 3.13 -3.90
CA TRP A 43 5.07 3.04 -5.03
C TRP A 43 5.01 1.62 -5.57
N GLY A 44 6.18 1.03 -5.86
CA GLY A 44 6.27 -0.35 -6.31
C GLY A 44 5.82 -1.32 -5.24
N LEU A 45 6.19 -1.06 -3.98
CA LEU A 45 5.79 -1.88 -2.85
C LEU A 45 4.26 -1.84 -2.61
N GLU A 46 3.64 -0.67 -2.68
CA GLU A 46 2.19 -0.52 -2.56
C GLU A 46 1.46 -1.30 -3.65
N ALA A 47 1.90 -1.15 -4.90
CA ALA A 47 1.30 -1.87 -6.03
C ALA A 47 1.46 -3.38 -5.91
N ALA A 48 2.63 -3.85 -5.45
CA ALA A 48 2.90 -5.26 -5.25
C ALA A 48 1.96 -5.90 -4.22
N PHE A 49 1.61 -5.19 -3.14
CA PHE A 49 0.58 -5.65 -2.21
C PHE A 49 -0.83 -5.51 -2.77
N GLY A 50 -1.13 -4.43 -3.49
CA GLY A 50 -2.47 -4.16 -4.03
C GLY A 50 -3.01 -5.26 -4.94
N ARG A 51 -2.15 -5.93 -5.71
CA ARG A 51 -2.53 -7.04 -6.61
C ARG A 51 -2.89 -8.35 -5.90
N VAL A 52 -2.68 -8.47 -4.59
CA VAL A 52 -2.86 -9.74 -3.87
C VAL A 52 -4.31 -9.94 -3.46
N ASP A 53 -4.93 -11.05 -3.85
CA ASP A 53 -6.25 -11.43 -3.34
C ASP A 53 -6.21 -11.63 -1.82
N GLY A 54 -7.08 -10.90 -1.11
CA GLY A 54 -7.08 -10.82 0.35
C GLY A 54 -6.48 -9.51 0.90
N VAL A 55 -5.65 -8.79 0.15
CA VAL A 55 -5.32 -7.39 0.51
C VAL A 55 -6.52 -6.50 0.15
N VAL A 56 -6.98 -5.70 1.12
CA VAL A 56 -8.20 -4.89 1.01
C VAL A 56 -7.87 -3.43 0.77
N LYS A 57 -6.91 -2.88 1.52
CA LYS A 57 -6.47 -1.48 1.40
C LYS A 57 -4.97 -1.39 1.53
N THR A 58 -4.39 -0.38 0.90
CA THR A 58 -2.99 -0.03 1.04
C THR A 58 -2.86 1.49 1.19
N ALA A 59 -1.80 1.95 1.83
CA ALA A 59 -1.47 3.37 1.88
C ALA A 59 0.05 3.56 1.90
N THR A 60 0.55 4.52 1.12
CA THR A 60 1.93 5.00 1.24
C THR A 60 2.05 6.00 2.38
N GLY A 61 3.20 6.01 3.04
CA GLY A 61 3.43 6.91 4.16
C GLY A 61 4.84 6.83 4.73
N TYR A 62 5.00 7.41 5.92
CA TYR A 62 6.26 7.60 6.60
C TYR A 62 6.17 7.10 8.04
N CYS A 63 7.13 6.26 8.45
CA CYS A 63 7.23 5.77 9.83
C CYS A 63 8.68 5.50 10.24
N GLY A 64 8.90 5.19 11.52
CA GLY A 64 10.20 4.81 12.07
C GLY A 64 11.13 5.97 12.46
N GLY A 65 10.66 7.21 12.35
CA GLY A 65 11.39 8.41 12.75
C GLY A 65 10.74 9.16 13.91
N THR A 66 11.22 10.37 14.16
CA THR A 66 10.82 11.18 15.32
C THR A 66 10.11 12.48 14.94
N LEU A 67 10.23 12.92 13.69
CA LEU A 67 9.58 14.16 13.23
C LEU A 67 8.07 13.95 13.11
N LYS A 68 7.27 14.76 13.80
CA LYS A 68 5.81 14.70 13.66
C LYS A 68 5.37 15.27 12.33
N LYS A 69 4.45 14.57 11.65
CA LYS A 69 3.85 14.97 10.36
C LYS A 69 4.92 15.33 9.30
N PRO A 70 5.86 14.41 9.01
CA PRO A 70 6.93 14.68 8.05
C PRO A 70 6.34 14.79 6.64
N THR A 71 6.90 15.69 5.84
CA THR A 71 6.64 15.77 4.39
C THR A 71 7.60 14.87 3.63
N HIS A 72 7.23 14.48 2.40
CA HIS A 72 8.10 13.70 1.51
C HIS A 72 9.49 14.34 1.36
N ARG A 73 9.53 15.67 1.21
CA ARG A 73 10.78 16.42 1.07
C ARG A 73 11.68 16.25 2.28
N GLU A 74 11.14 16.41 3.48
CA GLU A 74 11.90 16.26 4.72
C GLU A 74 12.40 14.82 4.90
N VAL A 75 11.55 13.83 4.58
CA VAL A 75 11.95 12.41 4.62
C VAL A 75 13.11 12.16 3.66
N ARG A 76 13.04 12.66 2.42
CA ARG A 76 14.12 12.51 1.42
C ARG A 76 15.44 13.14 1.82
N GLU A 77 15.42 14.20 2.62
CA GLU A 77 16.63 14.80 3.20
C GLU A 77 17.29 13.90 4.27
N ALA A 78 16.67 12.79 4.64
CA ALA A 78 17.18 11.76 5.56
C ALA A 78 17.50 12.26 6.99
N ARG A 79 16.91 13.38 7.43
CA ARG A 79 17.11 13.96 8.78
C ARG A 79 15.99 13.67 9.77
N THR A 80 14.86 13.14 9.30
CA THR A 80 13.65 12.93 10.11
C THR A 80 13.64 11.62 10.89
N GLY A 81 14.57 10.72 10.56
CA GLY A 81 14.57 9.33 11.00
C GLY A 81 13.53 8.44 10.31
N HIS A 82 12.56 9.03 9.59
CA HIS A 82 11.51 8.28 8.89
C HIS A 82 12.03 7.59 7.63
N THR A 83 11.23 6.66 7.13
CA THR A 83 11.40 6.03 5.83
C THR A 83 10.06 5.97 5.10
N GLU A 84 10.13 5.87 3.78
CA GLU A 84 8.98 5.45 2.97
C GLU A 84 8.53 4.06 3.39
N ALA A 85 7.24 3.94 3.68
CA ALA A 85 6.62 2.70 4.13
C ALA A 85 5.23 2.55 3.52
N VAL A 86 4.73 1.31 3.53
CA VAL A 86 3.41 0.94 3.08
C VAL A 86 2.67 0.29 4.25
N LYS A 87 1.49 0.83 4.56
CA LYS A 87 0.50 0.19 5.40
C LYS A 87 -0.40 -0.69 4.53
N VAL A 88 -0.66 -1.90 4.99
CA VAL A 88 -1.48 -2.91 4.29
C VAL A 88 -2.58 -3.38 5.24
N ILE A 89 -3.83 -3.28 4.82
CA ILE A 89 -4.98 -3.90 5.49
C ILE A 89 -5.40 -5.11 4.69
N TYR A 90 -5.48 -6.28 5.33
CA TYR A 90 -5.76 -7.55 4.65
C TYR A 90 -6.73 -8.43 5.44
N ASP A 91 -7.49 -9.26 4.72
CA ASP A 91 -8.37 -10.29 5.28
C ASP A 91 -7.52 -11.52 5.65
N ASN A 92 -7.34 -11.74 6.95
CA ASN A 92 -6.50 -12.80 7.51
C ASN A 92 -7.02 -14.22 7.22
N ARG A 93 -8.26 -14.36 6.75
CA ARG A 93 -8.83 -15.64 6.29
C ARG A 93 -8.43 -15.98 4.86
N LYS A 94 -8.07 -14.96 4.06
CA LYS A 94 -7.71 -15.11 2.64
C LYS A 94 -6.21 -15.05 2.42
N PHE A 95 -5.50 -14.22 3.17
CA PHE A 95 -4.07 -14.03 3.02
C PHE A 95 -3.39 -13.90 4.37
N SER A 96 -2.26 -14.60 4.56
CA SER A 96 -1.57 -14.63 5.85
C SER A 96 -0.49 -13.56 5.95
N TYR A 97 -0.16 -13.12 7.17
CA TYR A 97 0.98 -12.24 7.42
C TYR A 97 2.30 -12.83 6.90
N ARG A 98 2.51 -14.14 7.11
CA ARG A 98 3.62 -14.89 6.54
C ARG A 98 3.73 -14.72 5.02
N SER A 99 2.61 -14.81 4.31
CA SER A 99 2.56 -14.63 2.86
C SER A 99 2.86 -13.18 2.45
N LEU A 100 2.45 -12.18 3.25
CA LEU A 100 2.86 -10.79 3.04
C LEU A 100 4.38 -10.62 3.20
N CYS A 101 4.99 -11.25 4.21
CA CYS A 101 6.45 -11.24 4.36
C CYS A 101 7.14 -11.93 3.18
N ASP A 102 6.64 -13.08 2.74
CA ASP A 102 7.21 -13.82 1.61
C ASP A 102 7.18 -12.96 0.32
N LEU A 103 6.06 -12.27 0.05
CA LEU A 103 5.96 -11.30 -1.05
C LEU A 103 6.90 -10.11 -0.89
N PHE A 104 7.02 -9.55 0.32
CA PHE A 104 7.93 -8.45 0.61
C PHE A 104 9.39 -8.78 0.26
N TRP A 105 9.82 -10.03 0.42
CA TRP A 105 11.17 -10.45 0.03
C TRP A 105 11.40 -10.58 -1.49
N GLU A 106 10.33 -10.54 -2.28
CA GLU A 106 10.35 -10.63 -3.74
C GLU A 106 10.29 -9.24 -4.39
N THR A 107 9.92 -8.19 -3.65
CA THR A 107 9.74 -6.83 -4.20
C THR A 107 11.02 -6.00 -4.29
N HIS A 108 12.07 -6.38 -3.56
CA HIS A 108 13.35 -5.65 -3.52
C HIS A 108 14.51 -6.60 -3.20
N ASP A 109 15.76 -6.11 -3.25
CA ASP A 109 16.93 -6.86 -2.77
C ASP A 109 17.14 -6.63 -1.26
N PRO A 110 16.73 -7.55 -0.37
CA PRO A 110 16.86 -7.37 1.08
C PRO A 110 18.31 -7.49 1.58
N THR A 111 19.28 -7.68 0.68
CA THR A 111 20.71 -7.78 0.96
C THR A 111 21.48 -6.52 0.58
N ASN A 112 20.81 -5.50 0.03
CA ASN A 112 21.43 -4.22 -0.31
C ASN A 112 22.03 -3.56 0.94
N LYS A 113 23.36 -3.40 0.94
CA LYS A 113 24.13 -2.84 2.07
C LYS A 113 23.80 -1.38 2.35
N GLU A 114 23.24 -0.64 1.40
CA GLU A 114 22.83 0.75 1.60
C GLU A 114 21.82 0.91 2.76
N TYR A 115 21.00 -0.12 3.00
CA TYR A 115 20.06 -0.11 4.12
C TYR A 115 20.71 -0.15 5.51
N LEU A 116 22.00 -0.49 5.61
CA LEU A 116 22.73 -0.48 6.89
C LEU A 116 22.88 0.95 7.43
N GLY A 117 22.81 1.97 6.57
CA GLY A 117 22.80 3.38 6.97
C GLY A 117 21.53 3.83 7.70
N PHE A 118 20.50 2.97 7.79
CA PHE A 118 19.27 3.07 8.58
C PHE A 118 19.00 4.42 9.27
N GLY A 119 18.46 5.40 8.53
CA GLY A 119 18.03 6.69 9.08
C GLY A 119 19.13 7.70 9.41
N VAL A 120 20.38 7.43 9.05
CA VAL A 120 21.52 8.35 9.21
C VAL A 120 21.84 9.08 7.91
N THR A 121 21.84 8.36 6.77
CA THR A 121 22.27 8.92 5.47
C THR A 121 21.31 8.60 4.31
N THR A 122 20.24 7.86 4.56
CA THR A 122 19.28 7.45 3.54
C THR A 122 17.85 7.34 4.09
N HIS A 123 16.89 7.70 3.24
CA HIS A 123 15.46 7.51 3.46
C HIS A 123 14.98 6.12 3.00
N HIS A 124 15.79 5.40 2.22
CA HIS A 124 15.52 4.02 1.83
C HIS A 124 16.10 3.05 2.84
N ARG A 125 15.24 2.21 3.41
CA ARG A 125 15.65 1.07 4.24
C ARG A 125 14.72 -0.09 3.97
N SER A 126 15.23 -1.29 4.24
CA SER A 126 14.39 -2.48 4.35
C SER A 126 14.04 -2.71 5.81
N ALA A 127 12.76 -2.64 6.15
CA ALA A 127 12.24 -2.89 7.49
C ALA A 127 10.84 -3.52 7.45
N ILE A 128 10.60 -4.45 8.38
CA ILE A 128 9.27 -4.96 8.71
C ILE A 128 8.91 -4.40 10.08
N TYR A 129 7.86 -3.59 10.13
CA TYR A 129 7.36 -2.98 11.34
C TYR A 129 6.23 -3.84 11.89
N TYR A 130 6.47 -4.53 13.01
CA TYR A 130 5.47 -5.38 13.62
C TYR A 130 4.61 -4.60 14.62
N LEU A 131 3.31 -4.87 14.61
CA LEU A 131 2.32 -4.29 15.53
C LEU A 131 2.01 -5.23 16.70
N LYS A 132 2.26 -6.54 16.52
CA LYS A 132 2.00 -7.61 17.50
C LYS A 132 3.18 -8.58 17.53
N GLU A 133 3.38 -9.25 18.66
CA GLU A 133 4.48 -10.21 18.82
C GLU A 133 4.39 -11.41 17.85
N ASP A 134 3.17 -11.81 17.49
CA ASP A 134 2.95 -12.86 16.51
C ASP A 134 3.50 -12.49 15.11
N GLN A 135 3.31 -11.23 14.69
CA GLN A 135 3.89 -10.71 13.45
C GLN A 135 5.42 -10.73 13.50
N ARG A 136 6.03 -10.40 14.65
CA ARG A 136 7.49 -10.48 14.83
C ARG A 136 8.01 -11.89 14.59
N LYS A 137 7.35 -12.90 15.16
CA LYS A 137 7.71 -14.32 15.00
C LYS A 137 7.58 -14.76 13.54
N GLN A 138 6.44 -14.49 12.91
CA GLN A 138 6.20 -14.84 11.51
C GLN A 138 7.20 -14.16 10.54
N ALA A 139 7.51 -12.87 10.77
CA ALA A 139 8.51 -12.14 9.99
C ALA A 139 9.92 -12.75 10.16
N GLN A 140 10.29 -13.12 11.39
CA GLN A 140 11.60 -13.71 11.68
C GLN A 140 11.75 -15.08 11.03
N GLU A 141 10.72 -15.92 11.10
CA GLU A 141 10.70 -17.22 10.41
C GLU A 141 10.78 -17.05 8.89
N SER A 142 10.02 -16.10 8.33
CA SER A 142 10.06 -15.78 6.90
C SER A 142 11.45 -15.29 6.47
N LYS A 143 12.09 -14.43 7.27
CA LYS A 143 13.47 -13.98 7.05
C LYS A 143 14.45 -15.15 7.06
N ILE A 144 14.33 -16.10 7.99
CA ILE A 144 15.18 -17.30 8.05
C ILE A 144 15.00 -18.15 6.78
N ARG A 145 13.76 -18.42 6.36
CA ARG A 145 13.47 -19.17 5.12
C ARG A 145 14.02 -18.47 3.88
N ARG A 146 13.91 -17.14 3.80
CA ARG A 146 14.46 -16.36 2.69
C ARG A 146 15.99 -16.39 2.70
N GLN A 147 16.61 -16.22 3.88
CA GLN A 147 18.07 -16.22 4.04
C GLN A 147 18.70 -17.52 3.54
N MET A 148 18.06 -18.68 3.79
CA MET A 148 18.55 -19.98 3.30
C MET A 148 18.64 -20.07 1.77
N LYS A 149 17.89 -19.24 1.04
CA LYS A 149 17.89 -19.20 -0.43
C LYS A 149 18.88 -18.17 -0.99
N LEU A 150 19.57 -17.41 -0.13
CA LEU A 150 20.41 -16.28 -0.54
C LEU A 150 21.86 -16.48 -0.07
N ASN A 151 22.80 -16.22 -0.99
CA ASN A 151 24.23 -16.26 -0.70
C ASN A 151 24.72 -14.99 0.03
N LYS A 152 23.90 -13.93 0.06
CA LYS A 152 24.18 -12.67 0.75
C LYS A 152 23.29 -12.55 1.98
N ARG A 153 23.82 -11.92 3.04
CA ARG A 153 23.08 -11.70 4.30
C ARG A 153 21.96 -10.68 4.11
N ILE A 154 20.76 -11.01 4.56
CA ILE A 154 19.64 -10.09 4.67
C ILE A 154 19.93 -9.06 5.76
N VAL A 155 19.88 -7.78 5.38
CA VAL A 155 20.12 -6.64 6.29
C VAL A 155 18.83 -6.01 6.82
N THR A 156 17.68 -6.43 6.30
CA THR A 156 16.36 -5.98 6.73
C THR A 156 16.16 -6.08 8.24
N LYS A 157 15.66 -5.00 8.85
CA LYS A 157 15.33 -5.00 10.29
C LYS A 157 13.89 -5.45 10.52
N ILE A 158 13.66 -6.19 11.60
CA ILE A 158 12.32 -6.53 12.09
C ILE A 158 12.20 -5.85 13.45
N ILE A 159 11.39 -4.78 13.51
CA ILE A 159 11.35 -3.86 14.63
C ILE A 159 9.90 -3.47 14.94
N PRO A 160 9.58 -3.08 16.19
CA PRO A 160 8.22 -2.67 16.53
C PRO A 160 7.87 -1.35 15.84
N LEU A 161 6.59 -1.17 15.52
CA LEU A 161 6.06 0.12 15.06
C LEU A 161 5.84 1.06 16.26
N ASP A 162 6.90 1.64 16.80
CA ASP A 162 6.85 2.53 17.98
C ASP A 162 6.53 4.00 17.65
N SER A 163 6.29 4.30 16.37
CA SER A 163 6.00 5.65 15.89
C SER A 163 4.68 5.67 15.12
N GLU A 164 4.04 6.83 15.11
CA GLU A 164 2.86 7.06 14.28
C GLU A 164 3.20 6.87 12.79
N PHE A 165 2.29 6.24 12.06
CA PHE A 165 2.36 6.14 10.61
C PHE A 165 1.70 7.39 10.01
N PHE A 166 2.49 8.22 9.34
CA PHE A 166 1.98 9.41 8.67
C PHE A 166 1.69 9.11 7.20
N PHE A 167 0.46 9.32 6.75
CA PHE A 167 0.14 9.17 5.33
C PHE A 167 0.97 10.13 4.48
N ALA A 168 1.46 9.61 3.36
CA ALA A 168 2.11 10.44 2.35
C ALA A 168 1.08 11.31 1.64
N GLU A 169 1.57 12.39 1.03
CA GLU A 169 0.79 13.34 0.25
C GLU A 169 -0.02 12.65 -0.86
N ASN A 170 -1.15 13.24 -1.25
CA ASN A 170 -2.12 12.64 -2.17
C ASN A 170 -1.48 12.04 -3.43
N GLN A 171 -0.55 12.76 -4.07
CA GLN A 171 0.15 12.34 -5.28
C GLN A 171 1.00 11.06 -5.14
N HIS A 172 1.27 10.61 -3.91
CA HIS A 172 2.01 9.38 -3.63
C HIS A 172 1.11 8.18 -3.37
N GLN A 173 -0.20 8.37 -3.19
CA GLN A 173 -1.15 7.28 -3.00
C GLN A 173 -1.53 6.67 -4.34
N LYS A 174 -1.52 5.33 -4.48
CA LYS A 174 -1.99 4.67 -5.71
C LYS A 174 -1.33 5.23 -6.98
N TYR A 175 0.00 5.41 -6.92
CA TYR A 175 0.80 6.13 -7.92
C TYR A 175 0.53 5.67 -9.38
N TYR A 176 0.38 4.38 -9.63
CA TYR A 176 0.14 3.85 -10.98
C TYR A 176 -1.29 4.12 -11.46
N LEU A 177 -2.27 4.06 -10.56
CA LEU A 177 -3.65 4.46 -10.86
C LEU A 177 -3.74 5.95 -11.19
N GLN A 178 -3.07 6.82 -10.43
CA GLN A 178 -3.13 8.27 -10.64
C GLN A 178 -2.55 8.74 -11.98
N LYS A 179 -1.70 7.93 -12.63
CA LYS A 179 -1.28 8.19 -14.03
C LYS A 179 -2.45 8.15 -15.02
N ASN A 180 -3.56 7.50 -14.65
CA ASN A 180 -4.78 7.39 -15.43
C ASN A 180 -5.85 8.32 -14.83
N TRP A 181 -5.69 9.63 -15.05
CA TRP A 181 -6.55 10.66 -14.43
C TRP A 181 -8.04 10.50 -14.76
N ARG A 182 -8.38 10.06 -15.99
CA ARG A 182 -9.77 9.78 -16.41
C ARG A 182 -10.41 8.67 -15.58
N LEU A 183 -9.64 7.63 -15.26
CA LEU A 183 -10.12 6.53 -14.43
C LEU A 183 -10.33 7.02 -12.98
N CYS A 184 -9.39 7.79 -12.45
CA CYS A 184 -9.55 8.42 -11.13
C CYS A 184 -10.79 9.33 -11.08
N GLU A 185 -11.06 10.08 -12.14
CA GLU A 185 -12.28 10.89 -12.28
C GLU A 185 -13.55 10.06 -12.31
N SER A 186 -13.61 9.01 -13.13
CA SER A 186 -14.78 8.14 -13.19
C SER A 186 -15.09 7.44 -11.86
N LEU A 187 -14.07 7.25 -11.02
CA LEU A 187 -14.16 6.66 -9.68
C LEU A 187 -14.33 7.70 -8.56
N ASN A 188 -14.42 9.00 -8.90
CA ASN A 188 -14.52 10.10 -7.94
C ASN A 188 -13.37 10.15 -6.89
N LEU A 189 -12.16 9.74 -7.29
CA LEU A 189 -10.97 9.75 -6.44
C LEU A 189 -10.21 11.07 -6.62
N ARG A 190 -10.09 11.85 -5.53
CA ARG A 190 -9.52 13.22 -5.54
C ARG A 190 -8.62 13.53 -4.34
N SER A 191 -8.68 12.73 -3.28
CA SER A 191 -8.00 13.03 -2.02
C SER A 191 -7.30 11.80 -1.43
N THR A 192 -6.33 12.04 -0.55
CA THR A 192 -5.58 10.99 0.14
C THR A 192 -6.52 9.98 0.80
N GLU A 193 -7.54 10.47 1.51
CA GLU A 193 -8.51 9.64 2.22
C GLU A 193 -9.27 8.73 1.25
N GLN A 194 -9.77 9.26 0.13
CA GLN A 194 -10.47 8.45 -0.87
C GLN A 194 -9.55 7.37 -1.49
N PHE A 195 -8.29 7.69 -1.77
CA PHE A 195 -7.34 6.71 -2.32
C PHE A 195 -6.91 5.65 -1.30
N VAL A 196 -6.82 6.00 -0.02
CA VAL A 196 -6.43 5.08 1.06
C VAL A 196 -7.60 4.15 1.41
N GLU A 197 -8.81 4.68 1.47
CA GLU A 197 -10.01 3.93 1.88
C GLU A 197 -10.61 3.06 0.77
N SER A 198 -10.29 3.33 -0.50
CA SER A 198 -10.85 2.59 -1.64
C SER A 198 -10.14 1.25 -1.91
N ASN A 199 -10.89 0.16 -1.76
CA ASN A 199 -10.45 -1.18 -2.15
C ASN A 199 -10.28 -1.32 -3.67
N ILE A 200 -11.15 -0.69 -4.46
CA ILE A 200 -11.08 -0.63 -5.92
C ILE A 200 -9.78 0.06 -6.33
N ALA A 201 -9.45 1.20 -5.72
CA ALA A 201 -8.21 1.91 -6.00
C ALA A 201 -6.97 1.06 -5.66
N CYS A 202 -7.01 0.32 -4.54
CA CYS A 202 -5.97 -0.62 -4.15
C CYS A 202 -5.72 -1.69 -5.22
N LYS A 203 -6.79 -2.34 -5.72
CA LYS A 203 -6.70 -3.35 -6.78
C LYS A 203 -6.23 -2.77 -8.10
N LEU A 204 -6.83 -1.69 -8.55
CA LEU A 204 -6.47 -1.04 -9.82
C LEU A 204 -5.01 -0.57 -9.82
N ASN A 205 -4.51 -0.01 -8.72
CA ASN A 205 -3.09 0.37 -8.62
C ASN A 205 -2.15 -0.82 -8.78
N GLY A 206 -2.49 -1.97 -8.18
CA GLY A 206 -1.73 -3.20 -8.35
C GLY A 206 -1.75 -3.74 -9.78
N ILE A 207 -2.93 -3.73 -10.41
CA ILE A 207 -3.11 -4.16 -11.81
C ILE A 207 -2.32 -3.26 -12.76
N LEU A 208 -2.43 -1.93 -12.61
CA LEU A 208 -1.82 -0.96 -13.52
C LEU A 208 -0.29 -0.83 -13.37
N ALA A 209 0.30 -1.48 -12.37
CA ALA A 209 1.75 -1.56 -12.20
C ALA A 209 2.40 -2.75 -12.94
N MET A 210 1.60 -3.61 -13.58
CA MET A 210 2.07 -4.81 -14.29
C MET A 210 2.52 -4.48 -15.72
N ASP A 211 3.07 -5.46 -16.43
CA ASP A 211 3.35 -5.34 -17.86
C ASP A 211 2.05 -5.21 -18.68
N LYS A 212 2.12 -4.54 -19.83
CA LYS A 212 0.95 -4.14 -20.64
C LYS A 212 -0.04 -5.26 -20.90
N LYS A 213 0.44 -6.43 -21.34
CA LYS A 213 -0.39 -7.60 -21.63
C LYS A 213 -1.16 -8.05 -20.41
N THR A 214 -0.45 -8.18 -19.30
CA THR A 214 -1.03 -8.60 -18.03
C THR A 214 -2.02 -7.57 -17.49
N VAL A 215 -1.79 -6.26 -17.71
CA VAL A 215 -2.77 -5.21 -17.36
C VAL A 215 -4.10 -5.44 -18.08
N ALA A 216 -4.08 -5.63 -19.41
CA ALA A 216 -5.31 -5.76 -20.19
C ALA A 216 -6.16 -6.94 -19.73
N ASP A 217 -5.54 -8.11 -19.51
CA ASP A 217 -6.23 -9.31 -19.05
C ASP A 217 -6.79 -9.19 -17.63
N ASN A 218 -6.00 -8.63 -16.71
CA ASN A 218 -6.44 -8.46 -15.33
C ASN A 218 -7.51 -7.37 -15.20
N LEU A 219 -7.43 -6.29 -15.98
CA LEU A 219 -8.45 -5.24 -15.99
C LEU A 219 -9.77 -5.80 -16.51
N LYS A 220 -9.78 -6.60 -17.59
CA LYS A 220 -10.99 -7.31 -18.06
C LYS A 220 -11.61 -8.21 -16.99
N ARG A 221 -10.79 -8.98 -16.28
CA ARG A 221 -11.26 -9.87 -15.19
C ARG A 221 -11.81 -9.06 -14.01
N PHE A 222 -11.11 -8.00 -13.62
CA PHE A 222 -11.52 -7.10 -12.56
C PHE A 222 -12.87 -6.46 -12.86
N MET A 223 -13.04 -5.94 -14.09
CA MET A 223 -14.30 -5.35 -14.54
C MET A 223 -15.48 -6.32 -14.51
N LYS A 224 -15.25 -7.62 -14.77
CA LYS A 224 -16.29 -8.65 -14.65
C LYS A 224 -16.64 -9.02 -13.21
N SER A 225 -15.77 -8.69 -12.26
CA SER A 225 -15.91 -9.09 -10.85
C SER A 225 -16.76 -8.11 -10.04
N PHE A 226 -17.03 -6.93 -10.56
CA PHE A 226 -17.77 -5.87 -9.87
C PHE A 226 -18.77 -5.21 -10.81
N THR A 227 -19.83 -4.64 -10.24
CA THR A 227 -20.72 -3.75 -10.97
C THR A 227 -20.18 -2.33 -10.86
N PHE A 228 -19.87 -1.72 -12.00
CA PHE A 228 -19.38 -0.35 -12.10
C PHE A 228 -20.39 0.56 -12.79
N SER A 229 -20.19 1.87 -12.70
CA SER A 229 -20.96 2.80 -13.53
C SER A 229 -20.53 2.66 -15.00
N LYS A 230 -21.46 2.94 -15.93
CA LYS A 230 -21.17 2.92 -17.36
C LYS A 230 -19.97 3.80 -17.73
N GLN A 231 -19.77 4.90 -17.02
CA GLN A 231 -18.61 5.78 -17.22
C GLN A 231 -17.29 5.08 -16.90
N VAL A 232 -17.21 4.38 -15.76
CA VAL A 232 -16.00 3.63 -15.37
C VAL A 232 -15.75 2.48 -16.36
N GLU A 233 -16.80 1.78 -16.77
CA GLU A 233 -16.71 0.70 -17.77
C GLU A 233 -16.13 1.21 -19.08
N THR A 234 -16.69 2.29 -19.65
CA THR A 234 -16.20 2.87 -20.90
C THR A 234 -14.73 3.32 -20.81
N VAL A 235 -14.32 3.90 -19.68
CA VAL A 235 -12.90 4.30 -19.49
C VAL A 235 -11.99 3.07 -19.45
N CYS A 236 -12.38 2.02 -18.74
CA CYS A 236 -11.58 0.80 -18.64
C CYS A 236 -11.52 0.04 -19.98
N GLU A 237 -12.62 -0.01 -20.73
CA GLU A 237 -12.66 -0.60 -22.08
C GLU A 237 -11.73 0.14 -23.04
N GLY A 238 -11.77 1.48 -23.07
CA GLY A 238 -10.85 2.27 -23.88
C GLY A 238 -9.38 2.03 -23.51
N MET A 239 -9.07 1.93 -22.22
CA MET A 239 -7.71 1.60 -21.77
C MET A 239 -7.25 0.22 -22.26
N VAL A 240 -8.15 -0.78 -22.21
CA VAL A 240 -7.86 -2.13 -22.70
C VAL A 240 -7.60 -2.12 -24.21
N GLU A 241 -8.43 -1.41 -24.99
CA GLU A 241 -8.24 -1.29 -26.44
C GLU A 241 -6.91 -0.63 -26.79
N ASP A 242 -6.56 0.48 -26.12
CA ASP A 242 -5.29 1.17 -26.33
C ASP A 242 -4.10 0.28 -25.98
N LEU A 243 -4.18 -0.51 -24.90
CA LEU A 243 -3.12 -1.45 -24.52
C LEU A 243 -2.94 -2.57 -25.56
N CYS A 244 -4.03 -3.11 -26.12
CA CYS A 244 -3.97 -4.15 -27.14
C CYS A 244 -3.43 -3.64 -28.49
N ARG A 245 -3.80 -2.42 -28.92
CA ARG A 245 -3.31 -1.84 -30.18
C ARG A 245 -1.79 -1.62 -30.19
N ASN A 246 -1.24 -1.19 -29.07
CA ASN A 246 0.21 -0.92 -28.91
C ASN A 246 1.07 -2.20 -28.79
N GLU A 247 0.50 -3.40 -28.94
CA GLU A 247 1.24 -4.67 -29.05
C GLU A 247 1.44 -5.14 -30.50
N GLU A 248 0.70 -4.56 -31.45
CA GLU A 248 0.75 -4.90 -32.88
C GLU A 248 1.75 -4.05 -33.68
N GLU A 249 2.38 -3.05 -33.05
CA GLU A 249 3.45 -2.17 -33.59
C GLU A 249 4.82 -2.53 -33.00
#